data_AF-A0A9E2PAE1-F1
#
_entry.id   AF-A0A9E2PAE1-F1
#
_cell.length_a   1.000
_cell.length_b   1.000
_cell.length_c   1.000
_cell.angle_alpha   90.00
_cell.angle_beta   90.00
_cell.angle_gamma   90.00
#
_symmetry.space_group_name_H-M   'P 1'
#
loop_
_entity.id
_entity.type
_entity.pdbx_description
1 polymer ?
#
loop_
_entity_poly.entity_id
_entity_poly.type
_entity_poly.pdbx_seq_one_letter_code
_entity_poly.pdbx_strand_id
1 'polypeptide(L)' 'MNRYSCLLFTKPSFLGGLSKLFDLGGTLNNYNLYASGNLADMRAFQEDWNAIGDDMRNTLTAYQYVHETQE' A
#
# COMPACT_ATOMS: atom_id res chain seq x y z
N MET A 1 -7.40 -4.48 -0.85
CA MET A 1 -6.45 -3.48 -0.31
C MET A 1 -5.57 -2.99 -1.45
N ASN A 2 -5.43 -1.67 -1.62
CA ASN A 2 -4.66 -1.08 -2.71
C ASN A 2 -3.15 -1.32 -2.47
N ARG A 3 -2.41 -1.68 -3.53
CA ARG A 3 -0.96 -1.90 -3.49
C ARG A 3 -0.17 -0.69 -3.00
N TYR A 4 -0.71 0.51 -3.18
CA TYR A 4 -0.08 1.77 -2.80
C TYR A 4 -0.17 2.08 -1.31
N SER A 5 -1.28 1.72 -0.65
CA SER A 5 -1.53 2.12 0.73
C SER A 5 -1.00 1.14 1.79
N CYS A 6 -0.58 -0.08 1.40
CA CYS A 6 -0.24 -1.13 2.38
C CYS A 6 1.25 -1.25 2.70
N LEU A 7 2.10 -0.40 2.14
CA LEU A 7 3.57 -0.54 2.22
C LEU A 7 4.13 -0.30 3.62
N LEU A 8 3.44 0.53 4.42
CA LEU A 8 3.83 0.86 5.80
C LEU A 8 3.04 0.09 6.85
N PHE A 9 2.16 -0.82 6.43
CA PHE A 9 1.36 -1.61 7.36
C PHE A 9 1.97 -2.98 7.52
N THR A 10 1.98 -3.47 8.77
CA THR A 10 2.25 -4.87 9.04
C THR A 10 1.23 -5.72 8.30
N LYS A 11 1.69 -6.63 7.45
CA LYS A 11 0.82 -7.62 6.81
C LYS A 11 0.32 -8.58 7.90
N PRO A 12 -0.99 -8.62 8.19
CA PRO A 12 -1.50 -9.51 9.22
C PRO A 12 -1.26 -10.96 8.79
N SER A 13 -0.87 -11.79 9.74
CA SER A 13 -0.71 -13.24 9.54
C SER A 13 -1.21 -13.98 10.76
N PHE A 14 -1.72 -15.19 10.55
CA PHE A 14 -2.26 -16.01 11.63
C PHE A 14 -1.21 -16.32 12.71
N LEU A 15 -0.03 -16.76 12.28
CA LEU A 15 1.08 -17.05 13.19
C LEU A 15 1.56 -15.78 13.92
N GLY A 16 1.66 -14.64 13.22
CA GLY A 16 2.03 -13.37 13.84
C GLY A 16 1.01 -12.92 14.90
N GLY A 17 -0.28 -13.10 14.64
CA GLY A 17 -1.34 -12.85 15.62
C GLY A 17 -1.27 -13.78 16.83
N LEU A 18 -1.02 -15.07 16.62
CA LEU A 18 -0.85 -16.05 17.69
C LEU A 18 0.37 -15.73 18.57
N SER A 19 1.51 -15.36 17.97
CA SER A 19 2.71 -14.97 18.70
C SER A 19 2.48 -13.73 19.59
N LYS A 20 1.64 -12.78 19.16
CA LYS A 20 1.29 -11.61 19.97
C LYS A 20 0.52 -11.96 21.25
N LEU A 21 -0.19 -13.09 21.31
CA LEU A 21 -0.87 -13.53 22.55
C LEU A 21 0.10 -13.89 23.67
N PHE A 22 1.34 -14.23 23.32
CA PHE A 22 2.39 -14.58 24.28
C PHE A 22 3.45 -13.48 24.45
N ASP A 23 3.35 -12.37 23.69
CA ASP A 23 4.26 -11.23 23.76
C ASP A 23 3.83 -10.23 24.85
N LEU A 24 3.92 -10.66 26.10
CA LEU A 24 3.58 -9.82 27.27
C LEU A 24 4.51 -8.60 27.41
N GLY A 25 5.69 -8.65 26.78
CA GLY A 25 6.67 -7.56 26.76
C GLY A 25 6.50 -6.56 25.61
N GLY A 26 5.55 -6.78 24.69
CA GLY A 26 5.27 -5.87 23.57
C GLY A 26 6.40 -5.76 22.54
N THR A 27 7.30 -6.74 22.48
CA THR A 27 8.51 -6.76 21.64
C THR A 27 8.22 -7.02 20.15
N LEU A 28 7.05 -7.55 19.82
CA LEU A 28 6.62 -7.86 18.45
C LEU A 28 5.89 -6.70 17.76
N ASN A 29 5.85 -5.52 18.37
CA ASN A 29 5.18 -4.33 17.84
C ASN A 29 6.10 -3.46 16.99
N ASN A 30 6.74 -4.05 15.97
CA ASN A 30 7.48 -3.28 14.98
C ASN A 30 6.61 -3.01 13.75
N TYR A 31 6.12 -1.77 13.64
CA TYR A 31 5.21 -1.35 12.58
C TYR A 31 5.92 -0.80 11.34
N ASN A 32 7.15 -0.29 11.48
CA ASN A 32 7.89 0.33 10.39
C ASN A 32 8.95 -0.62 9.84
N LEU A 33 8.80 -0.99 8.56
CA LEU A 33 9.82 -1.76 7.83
C LEU A 33 10.99 -0.89 7.34
N TYR A 34 10.85 0.44 7.43
CA TYR A 34 11.84 1.41 6.96
C TYR A 34 12.79 1.84 8.07
N ALA A 35 14.04 2.12 7.69
CA ALA A 35 15.11 2.49 8.62
C ALA A 35 14.87 3.83 9.36
N SER A 36 13.96 4.68 8.85
CA SER A 36 13.55 5.93 9.51
C SER A 36 12.14 6.34 9.09
N GLY A 37 11.49 7.17 9.92
CA GLY A 37 10.19 7.77 9.60
C GLY A 37 10.22 8.61 8.32
N ASN A 38 11.27 9.42 8.13
CA ASN A 38 11.41 10.23 6.92
C ASN A 38 11.45 9.38 5.63
N LEU A 39 12.12 8.22 5.67
CA LEU A 39 12.14 7.30 4.53
C LEU A 39 10.77 6.67 4.27
N ALA A 40 10.04 6.33 5.34
CA ALA A 40 8.67 5.83 5.25
C ALA A 40 7.74 6.87 4.61
N ASP A 41 7.77 8.12 5.07
CA ASP A 41 6.94 9.21 4.56
C ASP A 41 7.25 9.51 3.09
N MET A 42 8.53 9.58 2.75
CA MET A 42 8.95 9.83 1.37
C MET A 42 8.47 8.72 0.43
N ARG A 43 8.49 7.46 0.90
CA ARG A 43 7.97 6.33 0.14
C ARG A 43 6.44 6.36 0.03
N ALA A 44 5.72 6.68 1.10
CA ALA A 44 4.26 6.82 1.05
C ALA A 44 3.85 7.87 0.01
N PHE A 45 4.50 9.04 0.02
CA PHE A 45 4.23 10.11 -0.93
C PHE A 45 4.48 9.69 -2.39
N GLN A 46 5.56 8.94 -2.66
CA GLN A 46 5.83 8.42 -3.99
C GLN A 46 4.71 7.50 -4.49
N GLU A 47 4.14 6.69 -3.59
CA GLU A 47 3.15 5.67 -3.94
C GLU A 47 1.76 6.29 -4.15
N ASP A 48 1.45 7.38 -3.46
CA ASP A 48 0.26 8.19 -3.74
C ASP A 48 0.30 8.77 -5.17
N TRP A 49 1.46 9.26 -5.62
CA TRP A 49 1.63 9.71 -7.01
C TRP A 49 1.53 8.58 -8.03
N ASN A 50 2.07 7.40 -7.71
CA ASN A 50 1.93 6.23 -8.57
C ASN A 50 0.45 5.83 -8.72
N ALA A 51 -0.32 5.89 -7.63
CA ALA A 51 -1.76 5.63 -7.64
C ALA A 51 -2.51 6.59 -8.57
N ILE A 52 -2.27 7.91 -8.42
CA ILE A 52 -2.87 8.93 -9.29
C ILE A 52 -2.51 8.67 -10.76
N GLY A 53 -1.24 8.38 -11.06
CA GLY A 53 -0.78 8.12 -12.41
C GLY A 53 -1.45 6.89 -13.05
N ASP A 54 -1.66 5.83 -12.28
CA ASP A 54 -2.39 4.66 -12.74
C ASP A 54 -3.86 4.96 -13.02
N ASP A 55 -4.53 5.67 -12.12
CA ASP A 55 -5.94 6.03 -12.29
C ASP A 55 -6.14 6.90 -13.54
N MET A 56 -5.22 7.85 -13.80
CA MET A 56 -5.23 8.65 -15.03
C MET A 56 -5.07 7.77 -16.27
N ARG A 57 -4.09 6.86 -16.29
CA ARG A 57 -3.86 5.94 -17.43
C ARG A 57 -5.07 5.05 -17.68
N ASN A 58 -5.61 4.44 -16.63
CA ASN A 58 -6.77 3.55 -16.71
C ASN A 58 -7.99 4.30 -17.25
N THR A 59 -8.22 5.52 -16.78
CA THR A 59 -9.33 6.37 -17.25
C THR A 59 -9.17 6.73 -18.72
N LEU A 60 -7.97 7.11 -19.16
CA LEU A 60 -7.71 7.43 -20.57
C LEU A 60 -7.92 6.20 -21.47
N THR A 61 -7.40 5.04 -21.08
CA THR A 61 -7.61 3.79 -21.82
C THR A 61 -9.08 3.41 -21.90
N ALA A 62 -9.83 3.54 -20.81
CA ALA A 62 -11.27 3.28 -20.80
C ALA A 62 -12.03 4.25 -21.70
N TYR A 63 -11.66 5.54 -21.69
CA TYR A 63 -12.25 6.54 -22.57
C TYR A 63 -12.01 6.23 -24.06
N GLN A 64 -10.78 5.88 -24.42
CA GLN A 64 -10.42 5.50 -25.79
C GLN A 64 -11.21 4.28 -26.26
N TYR A 65 -11.29 3.24 -25.43
CA TYR A 65 -12.05 2.03 -25.73
C TYR A 65 -13.54 2.31 -25.99
N VAL A 66 -14.18 3.15 -25.16
CA VAL A 66 -15.59 3.51 -25.35
C VAL A 66 -15.77 4.30 -26.66
N HIS A 67 -14.86 5.21 -26.98
CA HIS A 67 -14.94 5.97 -28.23
C HIS A 67 -14.75 5.10 -29.48
N GLU A 68 -13.79 4.17 -29.47
CA GLU A 68 -13.54 3.26 -30.60
C GLU A 68 -14.65 2.23 -30.83
N THR A 69 -15.49 1.96 -29.82
CA THR A 69 -16.58 0.96 -29.90
C THR A 69 -17.96 1.56 -30.16
N GLN A 70 -18.10 2.89 -30.14
CA GLN A 70 -19.34 3.60 -30.44
C GLN A 70 -19.36 4.28 -31.83
N GLU A 71 -18.27 4.21 -32.58
CA GLU A 71 -18.20 4.50 -34.03
C GLU A 71 -18.31 3.20 -34.85
#